data_AF-A0A0F9HPS8-F1
#
_entry.id   AF-A0A0F9HPS8-F1
#
_cell.length_a   1.000
_cell.length_b   1.000
_cell.length_c   1.000
_cell.angle_alpha   90.00
_cell.angle_beta   90.00
_cell.angle_gamma   90.00
#
_symmetry.space_group_name_H-M   'P 1'
#
loop_
_entity.id
_entity.type
_entity.pdbx_description
1 polymer ?
#
loop_
_entity_poly.entity_id
_entity_poly.type
_entity_poly.pdbx_seq_one_letter_code
_entity_poly.pdbx_strand_id
1 'polypeptide(L)'
;MNEINPSDAMWRMLLDEDVLTQKRGEAEKKYRDLTGEQIKGLRCRAKTDLMFLAGGCLEYDLLSVPFHGHLAQWLYEVRYERYKMTLLARDHYKSTLLTIADSIQMSLPNDAGVDYYPYTLGPDIKILIAHEVRESASRFLYELTKAYREKPLMLALFPELIPSPRVQRMNKW
;
A
#
# COMPACT_ATOMS: atom_id res chain seq x y z
N MET A 1 -6.32 17.63 -9.88
CA MET A 1 -7.06 17.63 -8.59
C MET A 1 -6.47 18.74 -7.72
N ASN A 2 -7.26 19.64 -7.13
CA ASN A 2 -6.75 20.65 -6.18
C ASN A 2 -6.45 19.92 -4.85
N GLU A 3 -5.28 19.30 -4.77
CA GLU A 3 -4.93 18.36 -3.70
C GLU A 3 -4.26 19.10 -2.56
N ILE A 4 -5.01 19.27 -1.48
CA ILE A 4 -4.55 19.86 -0.24
C ILE A 4 -3.49 18.92 0.36
N ASN A 5 -2.28 19.45 0.58
CA ASN A 5 -1.23 18.71 1.28
C ASN A 5 -1.70 18.27 2.67
N PRO A 6 -1.29 17.08 3.15
CA PRO A 6 -1.70 16.59 4.45
C PRO A 6 -1.29 17.59 5.54
N SER A 7 -2.28 18.08 6.28
CA SER A 7 -2.04 19.05 7.34
C SER A 7 -1.36 18.42 8.55
N ASP A 8 -0.82 19.26 9.42
CA ASP A 8 -0.23 18.83 10.70
C ASP A 8 -1.20 18.04 11.57
N ALA A 9 -2.49 18.43 11.55
CA ALA A 9 -3.53 17.72 12.28
C ALA A 9 -3.78 16.32 11.70
N MET A 10 -3.79 16.19 10.37
CA MET A 10 -3.95 14.88 9.70
C MET A 10 -2.81 13.94 10.04
N TRP A 11 -1.58 14.43 10.07
CA TRP A 11 -0.41 13.65 10.50
C TRP A 11 -0.51 13.25 11.97
N ARG A 12 -0.90 14.16 12.86
CA ARG A 12 -1.06 13.84 14.29
C ARG A 12 -2.08 12.73 14.50
N MET A 13 -3.24 12.83 13.85
CA MET A 13 -4.28 11.79 13.93
C MET A 13 -3.81 10.45 13.36
N LEU A 14 -3.10 10.47 12.23
CA LEU A 14 -2.60 9.24 11.61
C LEU A 14 -1.59 8.51 12.50
N LEU A 15 -0.75 9.27 13.21
CA LEU A 15 0.31 8.77 14.08
C LEU A 15 -0.14 8.55 15.53
N ASP A 16 -1.41 8.83 15.84
CA ASP A 16 -2.00 8.62 17.16
C ASP A 16 -2.22 7.12 17.40
N GLU A 17 -1.75 6.63 18.55
CA GLU A 17 -1.82 5.21 18.92
C GLU A 17 -3.20 4.79 19.44
N ASP A 18 -3.95 5.71 20.07
CA ASP A 18 -5.30 5.43 20.54
C ASP A 18 -6.25 5.30 19.33
N VAL A 19 -6.09 6.20 18.35
CA VAL A 19 -6.81 6.13 17.07
C VAL A 19 -6.48 4.83 16.33
N LEU A 20 -5.19 4.45 16.26
CA LEU A 20 -4.78 3.19 15.62
C LEU A 20 -5.41 1.98 16.34
N THR A 21 -5.39 1.97 17.67
CA THR A 21 -5.97 0.88 18.48
C THR A 21 -7.47 0.74 18.22
N GLN A 22 -8.19 1.87 18.14
CA GLN A 22 -9.60 1.88 17.78
C GLN A 22 -9.83 1.30 16.37
N LYS A 23 -9.11 1.82 15.36
CA LYS A 23 -9.25 1.36 13.97
C LYS A 23 -8.94 -0.12 13.80
N ARG A 24 -7.96 -0.63 14.54
CA ARG A 24 -7.63 -2.05 14.57
C ARG A 24 -8.79 -2.88 15.15
N GLY A 25 -9.36 -2.46 16.28
CA GLY A 25 -10.51 -3.15 16.87
C GLY A 25 -11.73 -3.15 15.93
N GLU A 26 -11.96 -2.06 15.21
CA GLU A 26 -13.01 -1.98 14.18
C GLU A 26 -12.74 -2.91 12.99
N ALA A 27 -11.50 -2.97 12.51
CA ALA A 27 -11.09 -3.88 11.44
C ALA A 27 -11.23 -5.36 11.85
N GLU A 28 -10.75 -5.72 13.03
CA GLU A 28 -10.89 -7.07 13.59
C GLU A 28 -12.36 -7.46 13.71
N LYS A 29 -13.23 -6.55 14.19
CA LYS A 29 -14.68 -6.80 14.25
C LYS A 29 -15.31 -6.95 12.87
N LYS A 30 -14.92 -6.13 11.89
CA LYS A 30 -15.46 -6.14 10.52
C LYS A 30 -15.11 -7.43 9.78
N TYR A 31 -13.92 -7.98 10.02
CA TYR A 31 -13.41 -9.17 9.31
C TYR A 31 -13.29 -10.41 10.21
N ARG A 32 -13.95 -10.41 11.37
CA ARG A 32 -13.91 -11.51 12.36
C ARG A 32 -14.37 -12.87 11.81
N ASP A 33 -15.24 -12.84 10.79
CA ASP A 33 -15.86 -14.03 10.23
C ASP A 33 -14.96 -14.68 9.16
N LEU A 34 -13.80 -14.09 8.83
CA LEU A 34 -12.81 -14.69 7.95
C LEU A 34 -12.08 -15.84 8.65
N THR A 35 -12.10 -17.01 8.03
CA THR A 35 -11.29 -18.16 8.44
C THR A 35 -9.80 -17.93 8.15
N GLY A 36 -8.93 -18.66 8.85
CA GLY A 36 -7.49 -18.60 8.59
C GLY A 36 -7.09 -18.94 7.15
N GLU A 37 -7.83 -19.85 6.50
CA GLU A 37 -7.63 -20.19 5.09
C GLU A 37 -8.02 -19.03 4.15
N GLN A 38 -9.14 -18.36 4.43
CA GLN A 38 -9.54 -17.16 3.69
C GLN A 38 -8.53 -16.03 3.86
N ILE A 39 -8.05 -15.79 5.09
CA ILE A 39 -7.01 -14.79 5.36
C ILE A 39 -5.76 -15.11 4.54
N LYS A 40 -5.28 -16.36 4.57
CA LYS A 40 -4.13 -16.79 3.77
C LYS A 40 -4.37 -16.58 2.27
N GLY A 41 -5.52 -16.97 1.75
CA GLY A 41 -5.88 -16.78 0.35
C GLY A 41 -5.89 -15.31 -0.07
N LEU A 42 -6.46 -14.43 0.76
CA LEU A 42 -6.49 -12.98 0.52
C LEU A 42 -5.10 -12.36 0.59
N ARG A 43 -4.26 -12.78 1.52
CA ARG A 43 -2.85 -12.34 1.61
C ARG A 43 -2.06 -12.75 0.37
N CYS A 44 -2.20 -14.01 -0.07
CA CYS A 44 -1.57 -14.47 -1.30
C CYS A 44 -2.03 -13.67 -2.53
N ARG A 45 -3.33 -13.37 -2.60
CA ARG A 45 -3.89 -12.57 -3.69
C ARG A 45 -3.39 -11.12 -3.65
N ALA A 46 -3.35 -10.49 -2.49
CA ALA A 46 -2.80 -9.14 -2.33
C ALA A 46 -1.33 -9.06 -2.79
N LYS A 47 -0.55 -10.12 -2.58
CA LYS A 47 0.85 -10.20 -3.02
C LYS A 47 1.03 -10.34 -4.54
N THR A 48 0.05 -10.93 -5.24
CA THR A 48 0.19 -11.33 -6.66
C THR A 48 -0.69 -10.54 -7.63
N ASP A 49 -1.80 -10.00 -7.17
CA ASP A 49 -2.79 -9.25 -7.95
C ASP A 49 -2.80 -7.79 -7.48
N LEU A 50 -2.10 -6.94 -8.22
CA LEU A 50 -1.95 -5.51 -7.88
C LEU A 50 -3.27 -4.74 -7.96
N MET A 51 -4.19 -5.14 -8.86
CA MET A 51 -5.52 -4.53 -8.94
C MET A 51 -6.38 -4.90 -7.74
N PHE A 52 -6.33 -6.16 -7.30
CA PHE A 52 -7.00 -6.58 -6.08
C PHE A 52 -6.43 -5.87 -4.85
N LEU A 53 -5.11 -5.73 -4.74
CA LEU A 53 -4.50 -4.96 -3.66
C LEU A 53 -5.01 -3.51 -3.67
N ALA A 54 -4.91 -2.84 -4.80
CA ALA A 54 -5.21 -1.42 -4.90
C ALA A 54 -6.70 -1.10 -4.73
N GLY A 55 -7.60 -1.84 -5.40
CA GLY A 55 -9.04 -1.62 -5.30
C GLY A 55 -9.66 -2.26 -4.05
N GLY A 56 -9.20 -3.45 -3.66
CA GLY A 56 -9.79 -4.22 -2.57
C GLY A 56 -9.21 -3.90 -1.19
N CYS A 57 -7.90 -4.03 -1.03
CA CYS A 57 -7.25 -3.83 0.27
C CYS A 57 -7.03 -2.35 0.60
N LEU A 58 -6.66 -1.55 -0.41
CA LEU A 58 -6.36 -0.13 -0.25
C LEU A 58 -7.56 0.78 -0.55
N GLU A 59 -8.68 0.23 -1.05
CA GLU A 59 -9.93 0.97 -1.31
C GLU A 59 -9.70 2.20 -2.21
N TYR A 60 -8.96 2.03 -3.30
CA TYR A 60 -8.81 3.06 -4.32
C TYR A 60 -9.88 2.92 -5.40
N ASP A 61 -10.97 3.66 -5.23
CA ASP A 61 -12.21 3.50 -6.03
C ASP A 61 -12.14 4.10 -7.45
N LEU A 62 -11.11 4.89 -7.74
CA LEU A 62 -10.96 5.59 -9.03
C LEU A 62 -10.15 4.78 -10.06
N LEU A 63 -9.82 3.53 -9.74
CA LEU A 63 -9.07 2.64 -10.61
C LEU A 63 -10.02 1.85 -11.53
N SER A 64 -9.93 2.09 -12.83
CA SER A 64 -10.70 1.38 -13.86
C SER A 64 -9.94 0.17 -14.41
N VAL A 65 -10.64 -0.95 -14.59
CA VAL A 65 -10.07 -2.18 -15.18
C VAL A 65 -9.50 -1.95 -16.60
N PRO A 66 -10.18 -1.25 -17.53
CA PRO A 66 -9.66 -1.07 -18.89
C PRO A 66 -8.37 -0.27 -19.00
N PHE A 67 -7.98 0.49 -17.97
CA PHE A 67 -6.72 1.23 -17.98
C PHE A 67 -5.74 0.67 -16.95
N HIS A 68 -6.13 0.64 -15.68
CA HIS A 68 -5.28 0.23 -14.57
C HIS A 68 -5.06 -1.29 -14.54
N GLY A 69 -6.03 -2.07 -15.04
CA GLY A 69 -5.86 -3.52 -15.20
C GLY A 69 -4.77 -3.85 -16.21
N HIS A 70 -4.75 -3.18 -17.37
CA HIS A 70 -3.66 -3.33 -18.35
C HIS A 70 -2.32 -2.83 -17.81
N LEU A 71 -2.32 -1.75 -17.03
CA LEU A 71 -1.10 -1.24 -16.39
C LEU A 71 -0.54 -2.21 -15.33
N ALA A 72 -1.41 -2.80 -14.50
CA ALA A 72 -1.03 -3.81 -13.51
C ALA A 72 -0.50 -5.08 -14.19
N GLN A 73 -1.15 -5.51 -15.27
CA GLN A 73 -0.70 -6.65 -16.07
C GLN A 73 0.68 -6.38 -16.68
N TRP A 74 0.90 -5.20 -17.25
CA TRP A 74 2.21 -4.81 -17.77
C TRP A 74 3.28 -4.83 -16.68
N LEU A 75 3.01 -4.26 -15.50
CA LEU A 75 3.94 -4.30 -14.36
C LEU A 75 4.32 -5.72 -13.95
N TYR A 76 3.35 -6.64 -13.98
CA TYR A 76 3.57 -8.05 -13.71
C TYR A 76 4.43 -8.70 -14.79
N GLU A 77 4.20 -8.41 -16.07
CA GLU A 77 5.00 -8.95 -17.18
C GLU A 77 6.46 -8.52 -17.08
N VAL A 78 6.71 -7.26 -16.74
CA VAL A 78 8.07 -6.71 -16.58
C VAL A 78 8.62 -6.91 -15.17
N ARG A 79 8.06 -7.79 -14.32
CA ARG A 79 8.43 -7.90 -12.89
C ARG A 79 9.91 -8.24 -12.64
N TYR A 80 10.55 -8.94 -13.57
CA TYR A 80 11.98 -9.30 -13.49
C TYR A 80 12.92 -8.17 -13.95
N GLU A 81 12.38 -7.11 -14.54
CA GLU A 81 13.19 -5.98 -15.01
C GLU A 81 13.64 -5.12 -13.83
N ARG A 82 14.95 -4.94 -13.70
CA ARG A 82 15.55 -4.10 -12.66
C ARG A 82 15.21 -2.62 -12.83
N TYR A 83 15.16 -2.16 -14.07
CA TYR A 83 14.93 -0.76 -14.42
C TYR A 83 13.68 -0.67 -15.28
N LYS A 84 12.74 0.19 -14.87
CA LYS A 84 11.46 0.38 -15.54
C LYS A 84 11.21 1.86 -15.71
N MET A 85 10.67 2.22 -16.87
CA MET A 85 10.22 3.58 -17.15
C MET A 85 8.81 3.50 -17.70
N THR A 86 7.88 4.21 -17.06
CA THR A 86 6.48 4.22 -17.44
C THR A 86 6.08 5.61 -17.94
N LEU A 87 5.77 5.71 -19.24
CA LEU A 87 5.34 6.96 -19.88
C LEU A 87 3.84 6.92 -20.10
N LEU A 88 3.10 7.74 -19.34
CA LEU A 88 1.63 7.78 -19.37
C LEU A 88 1.12 9.21 -19.32
N ALA A 89 -0.07 9.43 -19.87
CA ALA A 89 -0.75 10.71 -19.86
C ALA A 89 -0.96 11.26 -18.43
N ARG A 90 -1.13 12.58 -18.30
CA ARG A 90 -1.47 13.24 -17.02
C ARG A 90 -2.88 12.86 -16.56
N ASP A 91 -3.15 12.96 -15.26
CA ASP A 91 -4.49 12.80 -14.66
C ASP A 91 -5.21 11.46 -14.88
N HIS A 92 -4.50 10.34 -14.68
CA HIS A 92 -5.07 8.99 -14.76
C HIS A 92 -4.75 8.13 -13.51
N TYR A 93 -4.61 8.74 -12.33
CA TYR A 93 -4.33 8.04 -11.05
C TYR A 93 -3.15 7.04 -11.09
N LYS A 94 -2.25 7.19 -12.06
CA LYS A 94 -1.14 6.25 -12.30
C LYS A 94 -0.21 6.10 -11.11
N SER A 95 0.06 7.18 -10.37
CA SER A 95 0.93 7.15 -9.19
C SER A 95 0.33 6.35 -8.04
N THR A 96 -1.00 6.25 -7.96
CA THR A 96 -1.66 5.38 -6.97
C THR A 96 -1.26 3.92 -7.20
N LEU A 97 -1.23 3.48 -8.44
CA LEU A 97 -0.83 2.11 -8.78
C LEU A 97 0.70 1.94 -8.77
N LEU A 98 1.42 2.78 -9.55
CA LEU A 98 2.85 2.66 -9.80
C LEU A 98 3.74 2.99 -8.60
N THR A 99 3.30 3.91 -7.73
CA THR A 99 4.13 4.41 -6.63
C THR A 99 3.62 3.89 -5.30
N ILE A 100 2.31 3.94 -5.05
CA ILE A 100 1.76 3.57 -3.74
C ILE A 100 1.51 2.06 -3.66
N ALA A 101 0.61 1.53 -4.49
CA ALA A 101 0.23 0.12 -4.43
C ALA A 101 1.39 -0.83 -4.74
N ASP A 102 2.20 -0.54 -5.76
CA ASP A 102 3.37 -1.34 -6.12
C ASP A 102 4.40 -1.40 -4.97
N SER A 103 4.67 -0.25 -4.33
CA SER A 103 5.55 -0.19 -3.16
C SER A 103 5.02 -1.01 -1.98
N ILE A 104 3.71 -0.92 -1.72
CA ILE A 104 3.07 -1.73 -0.68
C ILE A 104 3.22 -3.21 -1.01
N GLN A 105 2.88 -3.62 -2.24
CA GLN A 105 2.94 -5.01 -2.69
C GLN A 105 4.36 -5.59 -2.57
N MET A 106 5.39 -4.82 -2.91
CA MET A 106 6.79 -5.21 -2.73
C MET A 106 7.08 -5.54 -1.26
N SER A 107 6.63 -4.71 -0.32
CA SER A 107 6.87 -4.88 1.12
C SER A 107 5.96 -5.88 1.83
N LEU A 108 4.91 -6.40 1.18
CA LEU A 108 4.05 -7.41 1.78
C LEU A 108 4.80 -8.73 2.01
N PRO A 109 4.51 -9.49 3.09
CA PRO A 109 5.02 -10.83 3.31
C PRO A 109 4.86 -11.73 2.10
N ASN A 110 5.86 -12.59 1.88
CA ASN A 110 5.87 -13.50 0.74
C ASN A 110 5.06 -14.79 1.01
N ASP A 111 3.80 -14.64 1.40
CA ASP A 111 2.94 -15.79 1.68
C ASP A 111 2.56 -16.57 0.41
N ALA A 112 2.64 -15.91 -0.74
CA ALA A 112 2.36 -16.48 -2.05
C ALA A 112 3.53 -17.30 -2.62
N GLY A 113 4.71 -17.26 -2.00
CA GLY A 113 5.90 -17.94 -2.51
C GLY A 113 6.39 -17.37 -3.85
N VAL A 114 6.24 -16.06 -4.07
CA VAL A 114 6.80 -15.41 -5.26
C VAL A 114 8.32 -15.52 -5.25
N ASP A 115 8.91 -15.70 -6.43
CA ASP A 115 10.33 -16.00 -6.62
C ASP A 115 11.13 -14.85 -7.25
N TYR A 116 10.48 -13.73 -7.55
CA TYR A 116 11.09 -12.59 -8.22
C TYR A 116 11.48 -11.47 -7.25
N TYR A 117 12.74 -11.03 -7.34
CA TYR A 117 13.26 -9.90 -6.60
C TYR A 117 12.63 -8.58 -7.10
N PRO A 118 12.33 -7.59 -6.21
CA PRO A 118 12.51 -7.60 -4.76
C PRO A 118 11.31 -8.14 -3.96
N TYR A 119 10.28 -8.66 -4.63
CA TYR A 119 9.04 -9.10 -3.99
C TYR A 119 9.23 -10.30 -3.05
N THR A 120 10.33 -11.04 -3.22
CA THR A 120 10.77 -12.13 -2.34
C THR A 120 11.14 -11.66 -0.92
N LEU A 121 11.56 -10.40 -0.75
CA LEU A 121 12.09 -9.89 0.53
C LEU A 121 11.02 -9.67 1.59
N GLY A 122 9.78 -9.45 1.17
CA GLY A 122 8.69 -9.07 2.05
C GLY A 122 9.02 -7.81 2.87
N PRO A 123 8.83 -7.81 4.20
CA PRO A 123 9.04 -6.61 5.03
C PRO A 123 10.51 -6.20 5.17
N ASP A 124 11.47 -7.06 4.79
CA ASP A 124 12.90 -6.76 4.84
C ASP A 124 13.37 -5.99 3.58
N ILE A 125 12.69 -4.88 3.30
CA ILE A 125 12.96 -4.02 2.15
C ILE A 125 12.95 -2.54 2.58
N LYS A 126 13.82 -1.75 1.95
CA LYS A 126 13.79 -0.28 2.07
C LYS A 126 13.47 0.32 0.71
N ILE A 127 12.37 1.05 0.64
CA ILE A 127 11.90 1.69 -0.59
C ILE A 127 12.12 3.21 -0.46
N LEU A 128 12.86 3.79 -1.40
CA LEU A 128 13.06 5.23 -1.51
C LEU A 128 12.10 5.78 -2.57
N ILE A 129 11.26 6.74 -2.17
CA ILE A 129 10.41 7.49 -3.10
C ILE A 129 10.99 8.88 -3.26
N ALA A 130 11.51 9.15 -4.45
CA ALA A 130 12.02 10.45 -4.83
C ALA A 130 11.00 11.19 -5.70
N HIS A 131 10.83 12.48 -5.44
CA HIS A 131 9.99 13.36 -6.25
C HIS A 131 10.62 14.76 -6.30
N GLU A 132 10.45 15.46 -7.42
CA GLU A 132 11.00 16.81 -7.62
C GLU A 132 10.42 17.80 -6.60
N VAL A 133 9.11 17.72 -6.38
CA VAL A 133 8.36 18.58 -5.46
C VAL A 133 8.20 17.90 -4.09
N ARG A 134 8.62 18.60 -3.02
CA ARG A 134 8.58 18.12 -1.63
C ARG A 134 7.18 17.74 -1.18
N GLU A 135 6.20 18.55 -1.54
CA GLU A 135 4.78 18.41 -1.20
C GLU A 135 4.23 17.07 -1.71
N SER A 136 4.53 16.73 -2.96
CA SER A 136 4.13 15.45 -3.56
C SER A 136 4.82 14.25 -2.90
N ALA A 137 6.11 14.36 -2.56
CA ALA A 137 6.81 13.31 -1.82
C ALA A 137 6.18 13.07 -0.44
N SER A 138 5.92 14.15 0.31
CA SER A 138 5.25 14.11 1.62
C SER A 138 3.88 13.44 1.51
N ARG A 139 3.14 13.73 0.45
CA ARG A 139 1.85 13.10 0.20
C ARG A 139 1.95 11.60 -0.09
N PHE A 140 2.92 11.14 -0.87
CA PHE A 140 3.12 9.71 -1.08
C PHE A 140 3.44 9.01 0.25
N LEU A 141 4.31 9.60 1.07
CA LEU A 141 4.60 9.06 2.41
C LEU A 141 3.36 9.02 3.30
N TYR A 142 2.51 10.05 3.25
CA TYR A 142 1.25 10.07 3.98
C TYR A 142 0.32 8.92 3.55
N GLU A 143 0.10 8.75 2.24
CA GLU A 143 -0.77 7.68 1.72
C GLU A 143 -0.23 6.27 2.03
N LEU A 144 1.09 6.08 1.98
CA LEU A 144 1.72 4.81 2.37
C LEU A 144 1.54 4.52 3.85
N THR A 145 1.73 5.52 4.70
CA THR A 145 1.51 5.38 6.15
C THR A 145 0.04 5.07 6.44
N LYS A 146 -0.87 5.73 5.72
CA LYS A 146 -2.31 5.52 5.80
C LYS A 146 -2.71 4.10 5.40
N ALA A 147 -2.08 3.54 4.38
CA ALA A 147 -2.34 2.16 3.96
C ALA A 147 -2.12 1.15 5.10
N TYR A 148 -1.08 1.33 5.91
CA TYR A 148 -0.75 0.42 7.01
C TYR A 148 -1.47 0.72 8.33
N ARG A 149 -1.92 1.96 8.55
CA ARG A 149 -2.52 2.37 9.83
C ARG A 149 -4.03 2.56 9.79
N GLU A 150 -4.63 2.74 8.62
CA GLU A 150 -6.06 3.07 8.53
C GLU A 150 -6.88 2.12 7.67
N LYS A 151 -6.29 1.46 6.67
CA LYS A 151 -7.06 0.66 5.72
C LYS A 151 -7.56 -0.61 6.41
N PRO A 152 -8.89 -0.82 6.56
CA PRO A 152 -9.40 -1.89 7.43
C PRO A 152 -8.93 -3.28 7.01
N LEU A 153 -8.96 -3.57 5.71
CA LEU A 153 -8.53 -4.89 5.23
C LEU A 153 -7.02 -5.08 5.34
N MET A 154 -6.22 -4.01 5.22
CA MET A 154 -4.78 -4.07 5.49
C MET A 154 -4.49 -4.36 6.96
N LEU A 155 -5.18 -3.69 7.89
CA LEU A 155 -5.06 -3.92 9.33
C LEU A 155 -5.44 -5.35 9.73
N ALA A 156 -6.50 -5.89 9.11
CA ALA A 156 -6.96 -7.25 9.38
C ALA A 156 -6.06 -8.32 8.74
N LEU A 157 -5.59 -8.09 7.51
CA LEU A 157 -4.77 -9.08 6.80
C LEU A 157 -3.32 -9.06 7.24
N PHE A 158 -2.72 -7.90 7.53
CA PHE A 158 -1.28 -7.72 7.78
C PHE A 158 -0.99 -6.97 9.09
N PRO A 159 -1.48 -7.45 10.26
CA PRO A 159 -1.28 -6.78 11.53
C PRO A 159 0.21 -6.65 11.93
N GLU A 160 1.07 -7.53 11.44
CA GLU A 160 2.52 -7.50 11.68
C GLU A 160 3.25 -6.36 10.96
N LEU A 161 2.63 -5.75 9.95
CA LEU A 161 3.22 -4.63 9.19
C LEU A 161 2.88 -3.27 9.80
N ILE A 162 2.03 -3.23 10.82
CA ILE A 162 1.61 -1.99 11.46
C ILE A 162 2.82 -1.37 12.15
N PRO A 163 3.22 -0.13 11.79
CA PRO A 163 4.39 0.50 12.38
C PRO A 163 4.22 0.71 13.88
N SER A 164 5.15 0.15 14.67
CA SER A 164 5.25 0.46 16.10
C SER A 164 6.15 1.67 16.31
N PRO A 165 5.67 2.77 16.93
CA PRO A 165 6.50 3.94 17.20
C PRO A 165 7.73 3.65 18.07
N ARG A 166 7.70 2.55 18.83
CA ARG A 166 8.83 2.10 19.66
C ARG A 166 9.98 1.53 18.84
N VAL A 167 9.71 1.05 17.63
CA VAL A 167 10.67 0.34 16.78
C VAL A 167 11.00 1.15 15.52
N GLN A 168 10.01 1.88 15.00
CA GLN A 168 10.09 2.55 13.71
C GLN A 168 9.78 4.04 13.86
N ARG A 169 10.66 4.87 13.31
CA ARG A 169 10.46 6.32 13.27
C ARG A 169 9.68 6.68 12.02
N MET A 170 8.44 7.16 12.19
CA MET A 170 7.67 7.74 11.11
C MET A 170 8.06 9.22 10.98
N ASN A 171 8.87 9.54 9.97
CA ASN A 171 9.28 10.91 9.71
C ASN A 171 8.16 11.67 9.00
N LYS A 172 7.81 12.81 9.58
CA LYS A 172 7.03 13.85 8.93
C LYS A 172 8.05 14.78 8.28
N TRP A 173 8.34 14.53 7.00
CA TRP A 173 9.37 15.16 6.13
C TRP A 173 10.81 15.17 6.65
#